data_AF-A0A1G4B6G1-F1
#
_entry.id   AF-A0A1G4B6G1-F1
#
_cell.length_a   1.000
_cell.length_b   1.000
_cell.length_c   1.000
_cell.angle_alpha   90.00
_cell.angle_beta   90.00
_cell.angle_gamma   90.00
#
_symmetry.space_group_name_H-M   'P 1'
#
loop_
_entity.id
_entity.type
_entity.pdbx_description
1 polymer ?
#
loop_
_entity_poly.entity_id
_entity_poly.type
_entity_poly.pdbx_seq_one_letter_code
_entity_poly.pdbx_strand_id
1 'polypeptide(L)'
;TNHDKHRQEIFLPTTHTTIFPSPSHRKYDIRVNMHPHLHTKDNFECEDIMAALEECHAKGFMFKSLGGCNDAKDKVSECLRGARARRTEANRAAARAKREERENRIKELNKSLGLD
;
A
#
# COMPACT_ATOMS: atom_id res chain seq x y z
N THR A 1 -17.94 -30.22 -48.61
CA THR A 1 -18.78 -30.33 -47.41
C THR A 1 -17.88 -30.42 -46.19
N ASN A 2 -18.19 -29.65 -45.14
CA ASN A 2 -17.49 -29.55 -43.85
C ASN A 2 -16.14 -28.82 -43.91
N HIS A 3 -16.07 -27.49 -43.84
CA HIS A 3 -16.59 -26.55 -42.81
C HIS A 3 -15.84 -26.69 -41.48
N ASP A 4 -15.17 -25.60 -41.11
CA ASP A 4 -14.75 -25.19 -39.76
C ASP A 4 -13.82 -26.08 -38.92
N LYS A 5 -12.52 -25.78 -38.98
CA LYS A 5 -11.69 -25.73 -37.76
C LYS A 5 -11.17 -24.32 -37.54
N HIS A 6 -12.10 -23.48 -37.12
CA HIS A 6 -11.97 -22.42 -36.14
C HIS A 6 -10.57 -22.08 -35.61
N ARG A 7 -10.20 -20.81 -35.89
CA ARG A 7 -9.96 -19.78 -34.87
C ARG A 7 -8.81 -20.06 -33.90
N GLN A 8 -7.61 -19.64 -34.31
CA GLN A 8 -6.56 -19.26 -33.35
C GLN A 8 -7.04 -18.04 -32.56
N GLU A 9 -7.53 -18.32 -31.36
CA GLU A 9 -7.90 -17.33 -30.36
C GLU A 9 -6.64 -16.66 -29.78
N ILE A 10 -6.43 -15.39 -30.13
CA ILE A 10 -6.16 -14.28 -29.19
C ILE A 10 -5.50 -14.68 -27.86
N PHE A 11 -4.17 -14.68 -27.80
CA PHE A 11 -3.44 -14.68 -26.53
C PHE A 11 -3.35 -13.25 -26.00
N LEU A 12 -4.44 -12.76 -25.40
CA LEU A 12 -4.38 -11.59 -24.50
C LEU A 12 -3.58 -11.99 -23.26
N PRO A 13 -2.59 -11.20 -22.79
CA PRO A 13 -2.04 -11.38 -21.46
C PRO A 13 -3.14 -11.02 -20.46
N THR A 14 -3.81 -12.04 -19.93
CA THR A 14 -4.70 -11.91 -18.79
C THR A 14 -3.90 -11.36 -17.63
N THR A 15 -4.12 -10.08 -17.31
CA THR A 15 -3.73 -9.48 -16.04
C THR A 15 -4.57 -10.13 -14.94
N HIS A 16 -4.19 -11.35 -14.55
CA HIS A 16 -4.70 -11.96 -13.34
C HIS A 16 -3.96 -11.33 -12.17
N THR A 17 -4.55 -10.26 -11.63
CA THR A 17 -4.30 -9.82 -10.26
C THR A 17 -4.53 -11.03 -9.36
N THR A 18 -3.46 -11.69 -8.94
CA THR A 18 -3.51 -12.72 -7.91
C THR A 18 -3.86 -12.03 -6.60
N ILE A 19 -5.15 -11.97 -6.31
CA ILE A 19 -5.66 -11.88 -4.93
C ILE A 19 -5.14 -13.15 -4.24
N PHE A 20 -4.05 -13.02 -3.50
CA PHE A 20 -3.59 -14.06 -2.59
C PHE A 20 -4.70 -14.33 -1.56
N PRO A 21 -5.20 -15.57 -1.42
CA PRO A 21 -5.98 -15.93 -0.26
C PRO A 21 -4.98 -16.08 0.91
N SER A 22 -5.04 -15.16 1.88
CA SER A 22 -4.27 -15.29 3.12
C SER A 22 -4.91 -16.38 3.98
N PRO A 23 -4.24 -17.50 4.28
CA PRO A 23 -4.75 -18.46 5.23
C PRO A 23 -4.32 -18.08 6.65
N SER A 24 -5.20 -18.40 7.59
CA SER A 24 -4.90 -18.75 8.98
C SER A 24 -4.44 -17.66 9.96
N HIS A 25 -5.41 -17.23 10.78
CA HIS A 25 -5.31 -17.07 12.23
C HIS A 25 -3.92 -17.29 12.85
N ARG A 26 -3.29 -16.20 13.27
CA ARG A 26 -2.18 -16.24 14.23
C ARG A 26 -2.75 -15.90 15.61
N LYS A 27 -3.12 -16.94 16.36
CA LYS A 27 -3.45 -16.84 17.79
C LYS A 27 -2.16 -16.42 18.52
N TYR A 28 -2.26 -15.40 19.38
CA TYR A 28 -1.19 -14.79 20.19
C TYR A 28 -0.30 -13.75 19.50
N ASP A 29 -0.86 -12.54 19.33
CA ASP A 29 -0.08 -11.30 19.37
C ASP A 29 -0.69 -10.38 20.44
N ILE A 30 -0.37 -10.67 21.70
CA ILE A 30 -0.56 -9.75 22.83
C ILE A 30 0.83 -9.27 23.25
N ARG A 31 1.54 -8.62 22.32
CA ARG A 31 2.46 -7.55 22.71
C ARG A 31 1.74 -6.25 22.42
N VAL A 32 1.45 -5.50 23.47
CA VAL A 32 0.94 -4.13 23.39
C VAL A 32 2.06 -3.25 22.84
N ASN A 33 2.25 -3.33 21.52
CA ASN A 33 2.89 -2.31 20.71
C ASN A 33 1.79 -1.86 19.75
N MET A 34 1.55 -0.55 19.66
CA MET A 34 0.51 -0.05 18.78
C MET A 34 0.77 -0.52 17.33
N HIS A 35 -0.27 -1.07 16.70
CA HIS A 35 -0.36 -1.49 15.30
C HIS A 35 0.95 -1.98 14.65
N PRO A 36 1.15 -3.30 14.48
CA PRO A 36 2.34 -3.89 13.84
C PRO A 36 2.71 -3.29 12.47
N HIS A 37 1.73 -2.69 11.80
CA HIS A 37 1.87 -2.08 10.50
C HIS A 37 2.54 -0.69 10.50
N LEU A 38 2.82 -0.12 11.68
CA LEU A 38 3.34 1.24 11.80
C LEU A 38 4.86 1.31 11.77
N HIS A 39 5.54 0.26 12.26
CA HIS A 39 7.00 0.04 12.18
C HIS A 39 7.44 -0.41 10.78
N THR A 40 7.07 0.38 9.77
CA THR A 40 7.60 0.22 8.41
C THR A 40 8.80 1.16 8.24
N LYS A 41 9.77 0.77 7.41
CA LYS A 41 10.94 1.59 7.05
C LYS A 41 10.60 3.01 6.61
N ASP A 42 9.35 3.25 6.25
CA ASP A 42 8.83 4.51 5.74
C ASP A 42 8.17 5.39 6.81
N ASN A 43 8.22 5.00 8.10
CA ASN A 43 7.62 5.71 9.25
C ASN A 43 8.61 5.98 10.39
N PHE A 44 9.91 5.74 10.18
CA PHE A 44 10.95 6.01 11.19
C PHE A 44 10.91 7.48 11.68
N GLU A 45 10.46 8.40 10.82
CA GLU A 45 10.28 9.82 11.15
C GLU A 45 9.29 10.07 12.29
N CYS A 46 8.40 9.12 12.60
CA CYS A 46 7.37 9.25 13.64
C CYS A 46 7.69 8.46 14.92
N GLU A 47 8.86 7.84 15.04
CA GLU A 47 9.22 6.94 16.14
C GLU A 47 9.13 7.63 17.52
N ASP A 48 9.67 8.84 17.64
CA ASP A 48 9.66 9.61 18.89
C ASP A 48 8.23 9.93 19.37
N ILE A 49 7.35 10.23 18.42
CA ILE A 49 5.95 10.57 18.71
C ILE A 49 5.17 9.31 19.11
N MET A 50 5.53 8.16 18.52
CA MET A 50 4.98 6.87 18.91
C MET A 50 5.42 6.46 20.32
N ALA A 51 6.69 6.68 20.67
CA ALA A 51 7.21 6.43 22.02
C ALA A 51 6.46 7.27 23.07
N ALA A 52 6.17 8.54 22.78
CA ALA A 52 5.37 9.39 23.66
C ALA A 52 3.93 8.89 23.85
N LEU A 53 3.33 8.28 22.82
CA LEU A 53 2.01 7.66 22.92
C LEU A 53 2.04 6.37 23.76
N GLU A 54 3.12 5.58 23.66
CA GLU A 54 3.32 4.39 24.48
C GLU A 54 3.51 4.74 25.95
N GLU A 55 4.28 5.78 26.25
CA GLU A 55 4.40 6.31 27.62
C GLU A 55 3.03 6.73 28.17
N CYS A 56 2.19 7.36 27.35
CA CYS A 56 0.84 7.72 27.76
C CYS A 56 -0.04 6.49 28.01
N HIS A 57 0.05 5.46 27.16
CA HIS A 57 -0.65 4.20 27.36
C HIS A 57 -0.13 3.42 28.58
N ALA A 58 1.14 3.58 28.97
CA ALA A 58 1.73 2.98 30.17
C ALA A 58 1.10 3.50 31.47
N LYS A 59 0.41 4.66 31.44
CA LYS A 59 -0.36 5.21 32.58
C LYS A 59 -1.58 4.37 32.94
N GLY A 60 -1.97 3.43 32.07
CA GLY A 60 -3.01 2.44 32.34
C GLY A 60 -4.21 2.51 31.41
N PHE A 61 -4.91 1.37 31.30
CA PHE A 61 -6.05 1.20 30.39
C PHE A 61 -7.21 2.18 30.64
N MET A 62 -7.49 2.49 31.91
CA MET A 62 -8.56 3.44 32.27
C MET A 62 -8.25 4.85 31.79
N PHE A 63 -7.01 5.31 31.93
CA PHE A 63 -6.58 6.63 31.49
C PHE A 63 -6.70 6.79 29.97
N LYS A 64 -6.32 5.74 29.23
CA LYS A 64 -6.51 5.66 27.77
C LYS A 64 -8.00 5.69 27.40
N SER A 65 -8.83 4.90 28.08
CA SER A 65 -10.26 4.75 27.74
C SER A 65 -11.06 6.02 28.01
N LEU A 66 -10.65 6.83 28.99
CA LEU A 66 -11.23 8.13 29.29
C LEU A 66 -10.71 9.26 28.39
N GLY A 67 -9.84 8.96 27.43
CA GLY A 67 -9.31 9.95 26.48
C GLY A 67 -8.13 10.77 27.00
N GLY A 68 -7.47 10.37 28.09
CA GLY A 68 -6.32 11.08 28.65
C GLY A 68 -5.08 11.12 27.76
N CYS A 69 -5.07 10.39 26.63
CA CYS A 69 -3.97 10.34 25.67
C CYS A 69 -4.30 10.96 24.30
N ASN A 70 -5.37 11.74 24.18
CA ASN A 70 -5.79 12.32 22.90
C ASN A 70 -4.73 13.23 22.28
N ASP A 71 -4.05 14.07 23.06
CA ASP A 71 -3.02 14.98 22.55
C ASP A 71 -1.84 14.22 21.92
N ALA A 72 -1.38 13.15 22.57
CA ALA A 72 -0.31 12.29 22.04
C ALA A 72 -0.78 11.55 20.77
N LYS A 73 -2.03 11.08 20.76
CA LYS A 73 -2.65 10.43 19.60
C LYS A 73 -2.75 11.40 18.40
N ASP A 74 -3.09 12.66 18.64
CA ASP A 74 -3.26 13.64 17.57
C ASP A 74 -1.92 13.97 16.89
N LYS A 75 -0.85 14.10 17.68
CA LYS A 75 0.53 14.24 17.17
C LYS A 75 0.94 13.05 16.30
N VAL A 76 0.67 11.82 16.74
CA VAL A 76 0.90 10.61 15.93
C VAL A 76 0.11 10.69 14.62
N SER A 77 -1.17 11.07 14.71
CA SER A 77 -2.06 11.13 13.54
C SER A 77 -1.61 12.18 12.52
N GLU A 78 -1.10 13.32 12.99
CA GLU A 78 -0.51 14.36 12.13
C GLU A 78 0.75 13.86 11.43
N CYS A 79 1.69 13.26 12.16
CA CYS A 79 2.92 12.72 11.59
C CYS A 79 2.63 11.68 10.49
N LEU A 80 1.73 10.74 10.77
CA LEU A 80 1.36 9.69 9.81
C LEU A 80 0.61 10.23 8.59
N ARG A 81 -0.15 11.31 8.74
CA ARG A 81 -0.77 12.01 7.60
C ARG A 81 0.29 12.59 6.68
N GLY A 82 1.33 13.22 7.25
CA GLY A 82 2.48 13.71 6.50
C GLY A 82 3.21 12.58 5.75
N ALA A 83 3.55 11.50 6.46
CA ALA A 83 4.20 10.34 5.85
C ALA A 83 3.37 9.71 4.72
N ARG A 84 2.04 9.59 4.90
CA ARG A 84 1.12 9.10 3.86
C ARG A 84 1.06 10.02 2.64
N ALA A 85 1.10 11.34 2.84
CA ALA A 85 1.11 12.31 1.76
C ALA A 85 2.38 12.14 0.90
N ARG A 86 3.57 12.09 1.53
CA ARG A 86 4.86 11.87 0.84
C ARG A 86 4.85 10.59 -0.01
N ARG A 87 4.36 9.48 0.55
CA ARG A 87 4.26 8.21 -0.19
C ARG A 87 3.29 8.29 -1.36
N THR A 88 2.16 8.97 -1.16
CA THR A 88 1.15 9.15 -2.20
C THR A 88 1.71 9.96 -3.36
N GLU A 89 2.50 10.99 -3.08
CA GLU A 89 3.20 11.80 -4.09
C GLU A 89 4.25 10.97 -4.85
N ALA A 90 5.10 10.23 -4.13
CA ALA A 90 6.09 9.35 -4.74
C ALA A 90 5.44 8.27 -5.62
N ASN A 91 4.37 7.64 -5.15
CA ASN A 91 3.61 6.65 -5.92
C ASN A 91 2.94 7.26 -7.14
N ARG A 92 2.39 8.49 -7.04
CA ARG A 92 1.83 9.22 -8.18
C ARG A 92 2.91 9.55 -9.21
N ALA A 93 4.10 9.97 -8.78
CA ALA A 93 5.22 10.24 -9.67
C ALA A 93 5.69 8.96 -10.39
N ALA A 94 5.89 7.87 -9.65
CA ALA A 94 6.25 6.57 -10.22
C ALA A 94 5.18 6.03 -11.18
N ALA A 95 3.89 6.22 -10.86
CA ALA A 95 2.80 5.81 -11.73
C ALA A 95 2.78 6.61 -13.04
N ARG A 96 3.07 7.92 -13.00
CA ARG A 96 3.20 8.74 -14.22
C ARG A 96 4.37 8.27 -15.09
N ALA A 97 5.55 8.06 -14.49
CA ALA A 97 6.72 7.57 -15.22
C ALA A 97 6.45 6.21 -15.89
N LYS A 98 5.81 5.27 -15.18
CA LYS A 98 5.43 3.97 -15.75
C LYS A 98 4.38 4.07 -16.86
N ARG A 99 3.46 5.04 -16.79
CA ARG A 99 2.48 5.29 -17.87
C ARG A 99 3.17 5.79 -19.13
N GLU A 100 4.06 6.76 -18.99
CA GLU A 100 4.85 7.29 -20.11
C GLU A 100 5.73 6.22 -20.75
N GLU A 101 6.44 5.42 -19.94
CA GLU A 101 7.24 4.29 -20.44
C GLU A 101 6.37 3.29 -21.21
N ARG A 102 5.20 2.95 -20.67
CA ARG A 102 4.25 2.04 -21.32
C ARG A 102 3.74 2.61 -22.65
N GLU A 103 3.37 3.88 -22.68
CA GLU A 103 2.89 4.54 -23.90
C GLU A 103 3.97 4.61 -24.97
N ASN A 104 5.21 4.92 -24.60
CA ASN A 104 6.33 4.93 -25.52
C ASN A 104 6.60 3.54 -26.09
N ARG A 105 6.61 2.50 -25.23
CA ARG A 105 6.75 1.11 -25.67
C ARG A 105 5.62 0.68 -26.63
N ILE A 106 4.38 1.11 -26.36
CA ILE A 106 3.24 0.81 -27.25
C ILE A 106 3.40 1.51 -28.60
N LYS A 107 3.81 2.78 -28.61
CA LYS A 107 4.07 3.53 -29.86
C LYS A 107 5.17 2.86 -30.70
N GLU A 108 6.26 2.43 -30.06
CA GLU A 108 7.34 1.71 -30.74
C GLU A 108 6.85 0.38 -31.34
N LEU A 109 6.04 -0.37 -30.59
CA LEU A 109 5.44 -1.61 -31.08
C LEU A 109 4.49 -1.36 -32.26
N ASN A 110 3.61 -0.35 -32.19
CA ASN A 110 2.70 0.00 -33.30
C ASN A 110 3.48 0.34 -34.57
N LYS A 111 4.54 1.15 -34.44
CA LYS A 111 5.43 1.49 -35.55
C LYS A 111 6.11 0.27 -36.15
N SER A 112 6.59 -0.65 -35.30
CA SER A 112 7.23 -1.89 -35.77
C SER A 112 6.28 -2.84 -36.49
N LEU A 113 4.99 -2.79 -36.15
CA LEU A 113 3.93 -3.61 -36.74
C LEU A 113 3.24 -2.92 -37.94
N GLY A 114 3.65 -1.71 -38.29
CA GLY A 114 3.07 -0.95 -39.40
C GLY A 114 1.59 -0.60 -39.19
N LEU A 115 1.17 -0.42 -37.94
CA LEU A 115 -0.21 -0.13 -37.53
C LEU A 115 -0.49 1.38 -37.35
N ASP A 116 0.36 2.24 -37.92
CA ASP A 116 0.29 3.71 -37.84
C ASP A 116 -0.53 4.31 -38.99
#